data_AF-X1VSX1-F1
#
_entry.id   AF-X1VSX1-F1
#
_cell.length_a   1.000
_cell.length_b   1.000
_cell.length_c   1.000
_cell.angle_alpha   90.00
_cell.angle_beta   90.00
_cell.angle_gamma   90.00
#
_symmetry.space_group_name_H-M   'P 1'
#
loop_
_entity.id
_entity.type
_entity.pdbx_description
1 polymer ?
#
loop_
_entity_poly.entity_id
_entity_poly.type
_entity_poly.pdbx_seq_one_letter_code
_entity_poly.pdbx_strand_id
1 'polypeptide(L)'
;MTEESRNNDKRKQVTQDNVSELKIGKPVVLKAEAYKTIILYASRYANQAIPSEDWKEIYGLLIGYYDDDFLYVERAIPMTYGHDTDV
;
A
#
# COMPACT_ATOMS: atom_id res chain seq x y z
N MET A 1 -17.64 17.01 -37.39
CA MET A 1 -18.36 17.67 -36.30
C MET A 1 -19.00 16.56 -35.49
N THR A 2 -18.42 16.01 -34.42
CA THR A 2 -17.36 16.35 -33.43
C THR A 2 -16.82 14.99 -32.93
N GLU A 3 -15.54 14.64 -33.02
CA GLU A 3 -14.41 14.93 -32.10
C GLU A 3 -14.72 14.93 -30.59
N GLU A 4 -13.89 14.15 -29.87
CA GLU A 4 -13.63 14.13 -28.41
C GLU A 4 -14.63 13.33 -27.54
N SER A 5 -14.24 12.29 -26.79
CA SER A 5 -13.03 12.19 -25.96
C SER A 5 -12.50 10.77 -25.85
N ARG A 6 -11.22 10.62 -26.21
CA ARG A 6 -10.34 9.50 -25.90
C ARG A 6 -10.17 9.42 -24.38
N ASN A 7 -10.42 8.28 -23.75
CA ASN A 7 -9.78 7.97 -22.48
C ASN A 7 -8.76 6.86 -22.72
N ASN A 8 -7.54 7.29 -23.00
CA ASN A 8 -6.38 6.45 -23.25
C ASN A 8 -5.84 6.02 -21.89
N ASP A 9 -6.28 4.85 -21.41
CA ASP A 9 -5.87 4.28 -20.13
C ASP A 9 -4.42 3.77 -20.25
N LYS A 10 -3.44 4.69 -20.19
CA LYS A 10 -2.00 4.41 -20.26
C LYS A 10 -1.48 3.84 -18.92
N ARG A 11 -2.08 2.75 -18.43
CA ARG A 11 -1.55 2.01 -17.28
C ARG A 11 -0.33 1.22 -17.75
N LYS A 12 0.87 1.73 -17.45
CA LYS A 12 2.11 0.96 -17.63
C LYS A 12 2.13 -0.15 -16.57
N GLN A 13 2.15 -1.40 -17.00
CA GLN A 13 2.40 -2.54 -16.10
C GLN A 13 3.88 -2.56 -15.70
N VAL A 14 4.15 -2.86 -14.43
CA VAL A 14 5.50 -2.87 -13.87
C VAL A 14 6.21 -4.15 -14.30
N THR A 15 7.23 -4.02 -15.15
CA THR A 15 8.23 -5.07 -15.45
C THR A 15 9.45 -4.91 -14.53
N GLN A 16 10.11 -6.02 -14.20
CA GLN A 16 11.30 -6.04 -13.32
C GLN A 16 12.41 -5.06 -13.75
N ASP A 17 12.53 -4.78 -15.05
CA ASP A 17 13.55 -3.87 -15.60
C ASP A 17 13.26 -2.38 -15.35
N ASN A 18 12.02 -1.99 -15.02
CA ASN A 18 11.62 -0.59 -14.79
C ASN A 18 11.64 -0.18 -13.30
N VAL A 19 11.92 -1.11 -12.39
CA VAL A 19 11.90 -0.85 -10.93
C VAL A 19 13.05 0.07 -10.51
N SER A 20 14.19 0.02 -11.21
CA SER A 20 15.37 0.85 -10.99
C SER A 20 15.18 2.33 -11.36
N GLU A 21 14.23 2.63 -12.26
CA GLU A 21 13.83 3.99 -12.64
C GLU A 21 12.67 4.56 -11.79
N LEU A 22 12.19 3.83 -10.78
CA LEU A 22 11.35 4.41 -9.73
C LEU A 22 12.20 5.41 -8.94
N LYS A 23 12.31 6.61 -9.51
CA LYS A 23 13.04 7.75 -8.98
C LYS A 23 12.66 7.94 -7.51
N ILE A 24 13.62 7.69 -6.63
CA ILE A 24 13.61 8.15 -5.25
C ILE A 24 13.24 9.65 -5.31
N GLY A 25 12.06 10.03 -4.82
CA GLY A 25 11.61 11.42 -4.78
C GLY A 25 10.22 11.74 -5.33
N LYS A 26 9.51 10.82 -5.98
CA LYS A 26 8.10 11.08 -6.37
C LYS A 26 7.18 11.13 -5.13
N PRO A 27 6.30 12.14 -5.00
CA PRO A 27 5.31 12.16 -3.94
C PRO A 27 4.39 10.94 -3.98
N VAL A 28 4.01 10.44 -2.79
CA VAL A 28 3.13 9.28 -2.63
C VAL A 28 1.73 9.75 -2.27
N VAL A 29 0.73 9.30 -3.03
CA VAL A 29 -0.69 9.51 -2.75
C VAL A 29 -1.24 8.23 -2.14
N LEU A 30 -1.51 8.25 -0.84
CA LEU A 30 -2.12 7.14 -0.11
C LEU A 30 -3.63 7.31 -0.07
N LYS A 31 -4.40 6.39 -0.68
CA LYS A 31 -5.86 6.41 -0.53
C LYS A 31 -6.25 6.20 0.93
N ALA A 32 -7.23 6.97 1.39
CA ALA A 32 -7.72 6.93 2.77
C ALA A 32 -8.12 5.51 3.20
N GLU A 33 -8.67 4.70 2.29
CA GLU A 33 -9.06 3.31 2.58
C GLU A 33 -7.85 2.40 2.87
N ALA A 34 -6.75 2.57 2.14
CA ALA A 34 -5.51 1.83 2.39
C ALA A 34 -4.90 2.22 3.75
N TYR A 35 -4.89 3.52 4.07
CA TYR A 35 -4.46 4.02 5.37
C TYR A 35 -5.32 3.47 6.52
N LYS A 36 -6.64 3.59 6.39
CA LYS A 36 -7.61 3.10 7.37
C LYS A 36 -7.45 1.60 7.61
N THR A 37 -7.25 0.82 6.55
CA THR A 37 -7.06 -0.64 6.65
C THR A 37 -5.86 -0.99 7.53
N ILE A 38 -4.71 -0.34 7.30
CA ILE A 38 -3.49 -0.59 8.09
C ILE A 38 -3.70 -0.17 9.55
N ILE A 39 -4.20 1.04 9.80
CA ILE A 39 -4.37 1.57 11.15
C ILE A 39 -5.38 0.77 11.97
N LEU A 40 -6.52 0.37 11.38
CA LEU A 40 -7.51 -0.46 12.07
C LEU A 40 -6.99 -1.86 12.38
N TYR A 41 -6.16 -2.42 11.50
CA TYR A 41 -5.56 -3.72 11.78
C TYR A 41 -4.50 -3.61 12.89
N ALA A 42 -3.68 -2.56 12.89
CA ALA A 42 -2.73 -2.28 13.95
C ALA A 42 -3.40 -2.08 15.32
N SER A 43 -4.49 -1.32 15.39
CA SER A 43 -5.20 -1.08 16.66
C SER A 43 -5.81 -2.34 17.27
N ARG A 44 -6.03 -3.41 16.49
CA ARG A 44 -6.46 -4.70 17.02
C ARG A 44 -5.40 -5.37 17.89
N TYR A 45 -4.12 -5.16 17.59
CA TYR A 45 -3.00 -5.84 18.25
C TYR A 45 -2.11 -4.91 19.08
N ALA A 46 -2.29 -3.60 18.95
CA ALA A 46 -1.62 -2.58 19.75
C ALA A 46 -2.67 -1.61 20.31
N ASN A 47 -3.20 -1.92 21.49
CA ASN A 47 -4.20 -1.11 22.18
C ASN A 47 -4.07 -1.26 23.71
N GLN A 48 -4.81 -0.44 24.45
CA GLN A 48 -4.73 -0.37 25.92
C GLN A 48 -5.17 -1.65 26.64
N ALA A 49 -5.90 -2.55 25.98
CA ALA A 49 -6.30 -3.83 26.58
C ALA A 49 -5.20 -4.90 26.49
N ILE A 50 -4.13 -4.64 25.73
CA ILE A 50 -3.00 -5.55 25.53
C ILE A 50 -1.75 -4.88 26.14
N PRO A 51 -1.02 -5.55 27.06
CA PRO A 51 0.26 -5.05 27.55
C PRO A 51 1.19 -4.70 26.39
N SER A 52 1.94 -3.61 26.51
CA SER A 52 2.78 -3.09 25.43
C SER A 52 3.83 -4.10 24.95
N GLU A 53 4.32 -4.93 25.86
CA GLU A 53 5.27 -6.02 25.61
C GLU A 53 4.70 -7.13 24.70
N ASP A 54 3.37 -7.24 24.63
CA ASP A 54 2.67 -8.24 23.82
C ASP A 54 2.15 -7.69 22.49
N TRP A 55 2.37 -6.40 22.22
CA TRP A 55 1.94 -5.78 20.96
C TRP A 55 2.58 -6.47 19.76
N LYS A 56 1.76 -6.70 18.73
CA LYS A 56 2.24 -7.32 17.48
C LYS A 56 2.52 -6.26 16.43
N GLU A 57 3.64 -6.42 15.75
CA GLU A 57 3.97 -5.60 14.59
C GLU A 57 3.10 -6.00 13.40
N ILE A 58 2.59 -5.00 12.68
CA ILE A 58 1.79 -5.19 11.48
C ILE A 58 2.60 -4.73 10.27
N TYR A 59 2.86 -5.66 9.36
CA TYR A 59 3.35 -5.35 8.02
C TYR A 59 2.18 -5.24 7.04
N GLY A 60 2.41 -4.60 5.89
CA GLY A 60 1.38 -4.47 4.87
C GLY A 60 1.95 -4.51 3.47
N LEU A 61 1.31 -5.28 2.59
CA LEU A 61 1.58 -5.23 1.16
C LEU A 61 0.72 -4.12 0.53
N LEU A 62 1.38 -3.10 -0.02
CA LEU A 62 0.75 -1.95 -0.65
C LEU A 62 0.60 -2.20 -2.15
N ILE A 63 -0.61 -1.97 -2.67
CA ILE A 63 -0.95 -2.24 -4.08
C ILE A 63 -1.46 -0.97 -4.71
N GLY A 64 -0.93 -0.66 -5.90
CA GLY A 64 -1.36 0.46 -6.71
C GLY A 64 -0.52 0.60 -7.96
N TYR A 65 -0.37 1.82 -8.45
CA TYR A 65 0.31 2.15 -9.69
C TYR A 65 1.07 3.46 -9.56
N TYR A 66 1.94 3.77 -10.53
CA TYR A 66 2.61 5.06 -10.62
C TYR A 66 2.40 5.68 -11.99
N ASP A 67 2.48 6.99 -12.05
CA ASP A 67 2.61 7.75 -13.29
C ASP A 67 3.92 8.56 -13.28
N ASP A 68 4.04 9.54 -14.19
CA ASP A 68 5.24 10.35 -14.33
C ASP A 68 5.50 11.25 -13.10
N ASP A 69 4.46 11.58 -12.33
CA ASP A 69 4.50 12.56 -11.23
C ASP A 69 4.34 11.92 -9.84
N PHE A 70 3.49 10.89 -9.72
CA PHE A 70 3.05 10.34 -8.43
C PHE A 70 3.12 8.80 -8.36
N LEU A 71 3.27 8.30 -7.14
CA LEU A 71 2.99 6.91 -6.77
C LEU A 71 1.65 6.86 -6.04
N TYR A 72 0.67 6.13 -6.57
CA TYR A 72 -0.65 5.96 -5.96
C TYR A 72 -0.75 4.61 -5.26
N VAL A 73 -1.00 4.63 -3.95
CA VAL A 73 -1.33 3.43 -3.18
C VAL A 73 -2.84 3.35 -3.04
N GLU A 74 -3.44 2.33 -3.65
CA GLU A 74 -4.89 2.20 -3.72
C GLU A 74 -5.46 1.26 -2.66
N ARG A 75 -4.70 0.24 -2.29
CA ARG A 75 -5.11 -0.80 -1.33
C ARG A 75 -3.91 -1.24 -0.50
N ALA A 76 -4.20 -1.72 0.70
CA ALA A 76 -3.23 -2.36 1.57
C ALA A 76 -3.76 -3.73 2.03
N ILE A 77 -2.88 -4.72 2.12
CA ILE A 77 -3.16 -6.03 2.70
C ILE A 77 -2.30 -6.16 3.97
N PRO A 78 -2.87 -6.02 5.17
CA PRO A 78 -2.13 -6.12 6.42
C PRO A 78 -1.82 -7.57 6.77
N MET A 79 -0.72 -7.78 7.47
CA MET A 79 -0.23 -9.07 7.95
C MET A 79 0.39 -8.86 9.33
N THR A 80 0.04 -9.73 10.29
CA THR A 80 0.70 -9.75 11.60
C THR A 80 2.06 -10.42 11.49
N TYR A 81 3.07 -9.86 12.13
CA TYR A 81 4.33 -10.54 12.41
C TYR A 81 4.25 -11.24 13.77
N GLY A 82 4.60 -12.52 13.84
CA GLY A 82 4.71 -13.25 15.10
C GLY A 82 4.71 -14.77 14.94
N HIS A 83 5.67 -15.42 15.61
CA HIS A 83 5.85 -16.86 15.73
C HIS A 83 4.78 -17.49 16.65
N ASP A 84 4.11 -18.53 16.14
CA ASP A 84 4.11 -19.91 16.66
C ASP A 84 3.45 -20.77 15.58
N THR A 85 4.24 -21.27 14.62
CA THR A 85 3.89 -22.56 14.03
C THR A 85 4.45 -23.60 14.99
N ASP A 86 3.62 -24.09 15.90
CA ASP A 86 3.85 -25.42 16.46
C ASP A 86 3.92 -26.39 15.27
N VAL A 87 5.11 -26.98 15.06
CA VAL A 87 5.33 -28.15 14.21
C VAL A 87 5.58 -29.36 15.08
#